data_AF-A0A428NXR7-F1
#
_entry.id   AF-A0A428NXR7-F1
#
_cell.length_a   1.000
_cell.length_b   1.000
_cell.length_c   1.000
_cell.angle_alpha   90.00
_cell.angle_beta   90.00
_cell.angle_gamma   90.00
#
_symmetry.space_group_name_H-M   'P 1'
#
loop_
_entity.id
_entity.type
_entity.pdbx_description
1 polymer ?
#
loop_
_entity_poly.entity_id
_entity_poly.type
_entity_poly.pdbx_seq_one_letter_code
_entity_poly.pdbx_strand_id
1 'polypeptide(L)'
;MALIQLEYTHMLGIGAVLLCLAVLWQLFLSPLRAFPGPFIDKVNRRWHKKYGSGVRVGPNAILLNDPEMIKTVYSTKKAWVKSDMYMINDVLINGKRLANVFNTLDLA
;
A
#
# COMPACT_ATOMS: atom_id res chain seq x y z
N MET A 1 18.03 4.18 -53.90
CA MET A 1 16.81 4.72 -53.26
C MET A 1 15.93 3.62 -52.71
N ALA A 2 15.58 2.59 -53.50
CA ALA A 2 14.86 1.42 -52.98
C ALA A 2 15.59 0.70 -51.85
N LEU A 3 16.93 0.61 -51.89
CA LEU A 3 17.73 0.01 -50.81
C LEU A 3 17.66 0.82 -49.50
N ILE A 4 17.75 2.15 -49.54
CA ILE A 4 17.65 3.02 -48.35
C ILE A 4 16.22 3.04 -47.79
N GLN A 5 15.22 3.02 -48.66
CA GLN A 5 13.81 2.93 -48.27
C GLN A 5 13.49 1.56 -47.65
N LEU A 6 14.09 0.51 -48.21
CA LEU A 6 14.02 -0.82 -47.65
C LEU A 6 14.69 -0.84 -46.27
N GLU A 7 15.90 -0.29 -46.10
CA GLU A 7 16.59 -0.18 -44.81
C GLU A 7 15.75 0.57 -43.77
N TYR A 8 15.11 1.68 -44.15
CA TYR A 8 14.27 2.48 -43.26
C TYR A 8 13.01 1.74 -42.79
N THR A 9 12.35 1.01 -43.69
CA THR A 9 11.16 0.20 -43.32
C THR A 9 11.49 -0.94 -42.36
N HIS A 10 12.69 -1.54 -42.47
CA HIS A 10 13.14 -2.58 -41.54
C HIS A 10 13.46 -2.02 -40.15
N MET A 11 14.14 -0.87 -40.08
CA MET A 11 14.46 -0.24 -38.79
C MET A 11 13.20 0.12 -38.00
N LEU A 12 12.16 0.58 -38.68
CA LEU A 12 10.87 0.89 -38.06
C LEU A 12 10.13 -0.37 -37.59
N GLY A 13 10.18 -1.47 -38.35
CA GLY A 13 9.59 -2.74 -37.95
C GLY A 13 10.22 -3.32 -36.67
N ILE A 14 11.54 -3.25 -36.55
CA ILE A 14 12.28 -3.81 -35.40
C ILE A 14 11.94 -3.05 -34.11
N GLY A 15 11.87 -1.72 -34.18
CA GLY A 15 11.51 -0.90 -33.03
C GLY A 15 10.13 -1.24 -32.45
N ALA A 16 9.15 -1.52 -33.31
CA ALA A 16 7.78 -1.84 -32.88
C ALA A 16 7.71 -3.13 -32.05
N VAL A 17 8.49 -4.15 -32.43
CA VAL A 17 8.48 -5.46 -31.77
C VAL A 17 9.06 -5.39 -30.35
N LEU A 18 10.17 -4.67 -30.19
CA LEU A 18 10.83 -4.53 -28.88
C LEU A 18 9.93 -3.83 -27.85
N LEU A 19 9.18 -2.83 -28.31
CA LEU A 19 8.24 -2.10 -27.47
C LEU A 19 7.10 -3.00 -26.95
N CYS A 20 6.50 -3.81 -27.83
CA CYS A 20 5.44 -4.74 -27.44
C CYS A 20 5.92 -5.78 -26.41
N LEU A 21 7.15 -6.28 -26.58
CA LEU A 21 7.74 -7.23 -25.64
C LEU A 21 8.01 -6.61 -24.27
N ALA A 22 8.44 -5.35 -24.22
CA ALA A 22 8.67 -4.65 -22.96
C ALA A 22 7.38 -4.43 -22.16
N VAL A 23 6.26 -4.10 -22.81
CA VAL A 23 4.95 -3.93 -22.14
C VAL A 23 4.40 -5.26 -21.65
N LEU A 24 4.49 -6.31 -22.47
CA LEU A 24 4.13 -7.65 -22.05
C LEU A 24 5.02 -8.11 -20.89
N TRP A 25 6.30 -7.75 -20.89
CA TRP A 25 7.16 -8.00 -19.74
C TRP A 25 6.67 -7.22 -18.52
N GLN A 26 6.47 -5.91 -18.60
CA GLN A 26 6.05 -5.13 -17.43
C GLN A 26 4.69 -5.52 -16.86
N LEU A 27 3.77 -5.90 -17.74
CA LEU A 27 2.48 -6.35 -17.32
C LEU A 27 2.49 -7.79 -16.91
N PHE A 28 3.29 -8.70 -17.49
CA PHE A 28 3.24 -10.17 -17.32
C PHE A 28 4.43 -10.85 -16.63
N LEU A 29 5.63 -10.32 -16.76
CA LEU A 29 6.87 -10.96 -16.29
C LEU A 29 7.74 -10.05 -15.41
N SER A 30 7.36 -8.79 -15.24
CA SER A 30 8.06 -7.82 -14.41
C SER A 30 8.00 -8.24 -12.95
N PRO A 31 9.10 -8.04 -12.19
CA PRO A 31 9.13 -8.36 -10.78
C PRO A 31 8.15 -7.50 -9.96
N LEU A 32 7.63 -6.40 -10.53
CA LEU A 32 6.70 -5.47 -9.87
C LEU A 32 5.27 -5.47 -10.43
N ARG A 33 4.98 -6.20 -11.52
CA ARG A 33 3.60 -6.64 -11.84
C ARG A 33 2.97 -7.33 -10.64
N ALA A 34 3.83 -8.01 -9.88
CA ALA A 34 3.51 -8.69 -8.64
C ALA A 34 2.88 -7.77 -7.58
N PHE A 35 3.02 -6.43 -7.69
CA PHE A 35 2.32 -5.44 -6.86
C PHE A 35 1.13 -4.87 -7.64
N PRO A 36 -0.07 -5.47 -7.56
CA PRO A 36 -1.26 -4.71 -7.87
C PRO A 36 -1.30 -3.56 -6.85
N GLY A 37 -1.78 -2.38 -7.23
CA GLY A 37 -2.65 -1.75 -6.24
C GLY A 37 -3.80 -2.74 -6.12
N PRO A 38 -3.94 -3.53 -5.03
CA PRO A 38 -4.95 -4.56 -4.95
C PRO A 38 -6.31 -3.91 -5.22
N PHE A 39 -7.31 -4.70 -5.61
CA PHE A 39 -8.67 -4.15 -5.76
C PHE A 39 -9.09 -3.31 -4.54
N ILE A 40 -8.65 -3.71 -3.34
CA ILE A 40 -8.85 -3.00 -2.08
C ILE A 40 -8.13 -1.64 -2.06
N ASP A 41 -6.91 -1.50 -2.56
CA ASP A 41 -6.27 -0.19 -2.71
C ASP A 41 -7.07 0.69 -3.68
N LYS A 42 -7.57 0.13 -4.79
CA LYS A 42 -8.43 0.87 -5.72
C LYS A 42 -9.73 1.33 -5.06
N VAL A 43 -10.35 0.50 -4.22
CA VAL A 43 -11.59 0.83 -3.48
C VAL A 43 -11.31 1.84 -2.37
N ASN A 44 -10.26 1.63 -1.57
CA ASN A 44 -9.87 2.53 -0.51
C ASN A 44 -9.54 3.92 -1.07
N ARG A 45 -8.74 3.98 -2.14
CA ARG A 45 -8.46 5.22 -2.86
C ARG A 45 -9.74 5.85 -3.43
N ARG A 46 -10.72 5.05 -3.87
CA ARG A 46 -12.02 5.57 -4.32
C ARG A 46 -12.82 6.17 -3.17
N TRP A 47 -12.83 5.56 -1.99
CA TRP A 47 -13.52 6.11 -0.83
C TRP A 47 -12.87 7.38 -0.31
N HIS A 48 -11.55 7.40 -0.19
CA HIS A 48 -10.85 8.62 0.22
C HIS A 48 -11.04 9.77 -0.77
N LYS A 49 -11.16 9.48 -2.07
CA LYS A 49 -11.55 10.48 -3.07
C LYS A 49 -12.97 11.00 -2.88
N LYS A 50 -13.90 10.16 -2.41
CA LYS A 50 -15.31 10.53 -2.27
C LYS A 50 -15.62 11.21 -0.94
N TYR A 51 -14.99 10.76 0.14
CA TYR A 51 -15.35 11.11 1.51
C TYR A 51 -14.24 11.85 2.27
N GLY A 52 -13.04 11.97 1.68
CA GLY A 52 -11.93 12.73 2.27
C GLY A 52 -10.92 11.86 3.03
N SER A 53 -10.15 12.51 3.90
CA SER A 53 -8.96 11.92 4.52
C SER A 53 -9.24 10.82 5.53
N GLY A 54 -10.45 10.79 6.09
CA GLY A 54 -10.91 9.76 7.02
C GLY A 54 -12.16 9.06 6.52
N VAL A 55 -12.07 7.73 6.37
CA VAL A 55 -13.22 6.89 5.99
C VAL A 55 -13.51 5.91 7.12
N ARG A 56 -14.67 6.06 7.76
CA ARG A 56 -15.14 5.08 8.74
C ARG A 56 -15.53 3.78 8.03
N VAL A 57 -14.85 2.70 8.38
CA VAL A 57 -15.07 1.35 7.82
C VAL A 57 -15.72 0.38 8.81
N GLY A 58 -15.89 0.80 10.08
CA GLY A 58 -16.59 0.02 11.11
C GLY A 58 -17.02 0.85 12.33
N PRO A 59 -17.64 0.22 13.34
CA PRO A 59 -18.12 0.90 14.54
C PRO A 59 -17.02 1.64 15.31
N ASN A 60 -15.78 1.12 15.31
CA ASN A 60 -14.62 1.71 15.98
C ASN A 60 -13.38 1.74 15.07
N ALA A 61 -13.55 1.82 13.74
CA ALA A 61 -12.45 1.75 12.78
C ALA A 61 -12.56 2.82 11.69
N ILE A 62 -11.46 3.55 11.48
CA ILE A 62 -11.33 4.62 10.48
C ILE A 62 -10.04 4.36 9.67
N LEU A 63 -10.16 4.38 8.35
CA LEU A 63 -9.01 4.42 7.44
C LEU A 63 -8.58 5.87 7.25
N LEU A 64 -7.27 6.09 7.29
CA LEU A 64 -6.64 7.40 7.07
C LEU A 64 -5.66 7.30 5.90
N ASN A 65 -5.65 8.31 5.04
CA ASN A 65 -4.70 8.41 3.93
C ASN A 65 -3.89 9.72 3.93
N ASP A 66 -3.98 10.50 5.00
CA ASP A 66 -3.32 11.81 5.12
C ASP A 66 -2.06 11.69 5.99
N PRO A 67 -0.86 11.98 5.45
CA PRO A 67 0.39 11.93 6.21
C PRO A 67 0.45 12.96 7.35
N GLU A 68 -0.29 14.07 7.28
CA GLU A 68 -0.32 15.06 8.37
C GLU A 68 -0.94 14.49 9.65
N MET A 69 -1.81 13.49 9.51
CA MET A 69 -2.46 12.80 10.62
C MET A 69 -1.53 11.89 11.41
N ILE A 70 -0.32 11.59 10.91
CA ILE A 70 0.66 10.76 11.65
C ILE A 70 0.96 11.38 13.01
N LYS A 71 1.16 12.71 13.07
CA LYS A 71 1.43 13.42 14.32
C LYS A 71 0.24 13.36 15.28
N THR A 72 -0.98 13.34 14.74
CA THR A 72 -2.22 13.30 15.53
C THR A 72 -2.49 11.91 16.10
N VAL A 73 -2.27 10.86 15.30
CA VAL A 73 -2.53 9.45 15.69
C VAL A 73 -1.43 8.93 16.62
N TYR A 74 -0.18 9.25 16.33
CA TYR A 74 0.99 8.77 17.09
C TYR A 74 1.54 9.82 18.07
N SER A 75 0.72 10.78 18.51
CA SER A 75 1.11 11.77 19.53
C SER A 75 1.32 11.12 20.90
N THR A 76 2.38 11.52 21.61
CA THR A 76 2.56 11.19 23.04
C THR A 76 1.65 12.03 23.95
N LYS A 77 1.21 13.20 23.48
CA LYS A 77 0.31 14.09 24.23
C LYS A 77 -1.12 13.73 23.88
N LYS A 78 -1.94 13.39 24.90
CA LYS A 78 -3.32 12.91 24.73
C LYS A 78 -3.41 11.73 23.75
N ALA A 79 -2.62 10.69 24.02
CA ALA A 79 -2.56 9.51 23.18
C ALA A 79 -3.92 8.81 23.10
N TRP A 80 -4.19 8.20 21.94
CA TRP A 80 -5.36 7.35 21.75
C TRP A 80 -5.17 6.03 22.49
N VAL A 81 -6.23 5.53 23.13
CA VAL A 81 -6.21 4.22 23.78
C VAL A 81 -5.92 3.16 22.71
N LYS A 82 -4.83 2.41 22.92
CA LYS A 82 -4.45 1.31 22.04
C LYS A 82 -5.53 0.22 22.10
N SER A 83 -5.87 -0.34 20.94
CA SER A 83 -6.83 -1.44 20.85
C SER A 83 -6.24 -2.75 21.37
N ASP A 84 -7.11 -3.71 21.71
CA ASP A 84 -6.74 -5.08 22.12
C ASP A 84 -5.83 -5.83 21.13
N MET A 85 -5.76 -5.40 19.85
CA MET A 85 -4.81 -5.94 18.86
C MET A 85 -3.36 -5.90 19.36
N TYR A 86 -2.99 -4.91 20.17
CA TYR A 86 -1.63 -4.78 20.71
C TYR A 86 -1.28 -5.92 21.69
N MET A 87 -2.27 -6.59 22.27
CA MET A 87 -2.07 -7.69 23.23
C MET A 87 -1.71 -9.02 22.56
N ILE A 88 -1.85 -9.13 21.23
CA ILE A 88 -1.62 -10.39 20.50
C ILE A 88 -0.15 -10.80 20.55
N ASN A 89 0.76 -9.83 20.58
CA ASN A 89 2.20 -10.07 20.58
C ASN A 89 2.79 -10.11 22.01
N ASP A 90 1.95 -10.18 23.05
CA ASP A 90 2.41 -10.23 24.44
C ASP A 90 3.14 -11.53 24.74
N VAL A 91 4.25 -11.43 25.47
CA VAL A 91 4.95 -12.60 25.98
C VAL A 91 4.18 -13.15 27.18
N LEU A 92 3.88 -14.45 27.15
CA LEU A 92 3.30 -15.17 28.27
C LEU A 92 4.41 -15.83 29.10
N ILE A 93 4.52 -15.44 30.37
CA ILE A 93 5.43 -16.09 31.34
C ILE A 93 4.58 -16.60 32.49
N ASN A 94 4.64 -17.91 32.76
CA ASN A 94 3.85 -18.57 33.81
C ASN A 94 2.34 -18.29 33.70
N GLY A 95 1.82 -18.24 32.46
CA GLY A 95 0.40 -17.97 32.18
C GLY A 95 -0.04 -16.51 32.38
N LYS A 96 0.88 -15.60 32.72
CA LYS A 96 0.60 -14.16 32.84
C LYS A 96 1.22 -13.41 31.66
N ARG A 97 0.49 -12.42 31.12
CA ARG A 97 1.00 -11.51 30.09
C ARG A 97 2.01 -10.54 30.69
N LEU A 98 3.18 -10.45 30.08
CA LEU A 98 4.20 -9.46 30.41
C LEU A 98 4.00 -8.23 29.52
N ALA A 99 3.60 -7.12 30.13
CA ALA A 99 3.52 -5.83 29.46
C ALA A 99 4.93 -5.20 29.34
N ASN A 100 5.22 -4.67 28.15
CA ASN A 100 6.41 -3.94 27.74
C ASN A 100 6.03 -2.56 27.20
N VAL A 101 7.02 -1.70 26.93
CA VAL A 101 6.77 -0.29 26.55
C VAL A 101 5.88 -0.13 25.30
N PHE A 102 5.84 -1.12 24.40
CA PHE A 102 5.08 -1.06 23.16
C PHE A 102 3.64 -1.60 23.29
N ASN A 103 3.42 -2.61 24.12
CA ASN A 103 2.13 -3.31 24.30
C ASN A 103 1.41 -2.99 25.63
N THR A 104 2.04 -2.28 26.56
CA THR A 104 1.32 -1.70 27.71
C THR A 104 0.17 -0.84 27.17
N LEU A 105 -1.04 -1.25 27.54
CA LEU A 105 -2.26 -0.51 27.30
C LEU A 105 -2.41 0.57 28.36
N ASP A 106 -2.89 1.74 27.94
CA ASP A 106 -3.29 2.76 28.88
C ASP A 106 -4.52 2.25 29.66
N LEU A 107 -4.54 2.45 30.98
CA LEU A 107 -5.72 2.17 31.79
C LEU A 107 -6.80 3.18 31.38
N ALA A 108 -7.94 2.67 30.91
CA ALA A 108 -9.10 3.48 30.52
C ALA A 108 -9.68 4.27 31.70
#